data_AF-A0A851IQN1-F1
#
_entry.id   AF-A0A851IQN1-F1
#
_cell.length_a   1.000
_cell.length_b   1.000
_cell.length_c   1.000
_cell.angle_alpha   90.00
_cell.angle_beta   90.00
_cell.angle_gamma   90.00
#
_symmetry.space_group_name_H-M   'P 1'
#
loop_
_entity.id
_entity.type
_entity.pdbx_description
1 polymer ?
#
loop_
_entity_poly.entity_id
_entity_poly.type
_entity_poly.pdbx_seq_one_letter_code
_entity_poly.pdbx_strand_id
1 'polypeptide(L)'
;MKTEAKELIQEGLKLFSLYDRRALKRFYLSAEKSEADLSYLDEKYQTHMRSKARGLFFDFLGGIIEGIASSGSPFSHSLDRAMTIEKREQYNEKKLILRYKIKNFIESTPVDSNTGYLLSMIDFYCQ
;
A
#
# COMPACT_ATOMS: atom_id res chain seq x y z
N MET A 1 -4.02 17.64 9.64
CA MET A 1 -4.79 16.62 8.88
C MET A 1 -6.08 16.29 9.62
N LYS A 2 -7.22 16.13 8.92
CA LYS A 2 -8.49 15.67 9.52
C LYS A 2 -8.42 14.18 9.90
N THR A 3 -9.14 13.77 10.95
CA THR A 3 -9.11 12.38 11.47
C THR A 3 -9.48 11.35 10.40
N GLU A 4 -10.58 11.58 9.67
CA GLU A 4 -11.04 10.67 8.61
C GLU A 4 -10.02 10.56 7.47
N ALA A 5 -9.40 11.68 7.06
CA ALA A 5 -8.34 11.65 6.05
C ALA A 5 -7.13 10.81 6.49
N LYS A 6 -6.72 10.96 7.76
CA LYS A 6 -5.67 10.16 8.37
C LYS A 6 -6.03 8.67 8.34
N GLU A 7 -7.25 8.32 8.74
CA GLU A 7 -7.73 6.94 8.74
C GLU A 7 -7.73 6.33 7.33
N LEU A 8 -8.19 7.07 6.32
CA LEU A 8 -8.18 6.62 4.93
C LEU A 8 -6.76 6.39 4.39
N ILE A 9 -5.83 7.29 4.70
CA ILE A 9 -4.41 7.12 4.33
C ILE A 9 -3.84 5.87 5.01
N GLN A 10 -4.10 5.69 6.30
CA GLN A 10 -3.64 4.54 7.06
C GLN A 10 -4.26 3.21 6.60
N GLU A 11 -5.54 3.23 6.21
CA GLU A 11 -6.25 2.09 5.61
C GLU A 11 -5.57 1.68 4.30
N GLY A 12 -5.23 2.65 3.44
CA GLY A 12 -4.46 2.43 2.21
C GLY A 12 -3.07 1.85 2.46
N LEU A 13 -2.32 2.42 3.40
CA LEU A 13 -0.98 1.92 3.75
C LEU A 13 -1.03 0.49 4.32
N LYS A 14 -2.03 0.19 5.15
CA LYS A 14 -2.26 -1.16 5.67
C LYS A 14 -2.59 -2.11 4.53
N LEU A 15 -3.45 -1.70 3.61
CA LEU A 15 -3.83 -2.51 2.45
C LEU A 15 -2.60 -2.83 1.58
N PHE A 16 -1.79 -1.83 1.24
CA PHE A 16 -0.55 -2.03 0.47
C PHE A 16 0.45 -2.90 1.23
N SER A 17 0.63 -2.70 2.53
CA SER A 17 1.52 -3.56 3.32
C SER A 17 1.12 -5.04 3.31
N LEU A 18 -0.18 -5.35 3.19
CA LEU A 18 -0.69 -6.72 3.21
C LEU A 18 -0.66 -7.37 1.82
N TYR A 19 -0.97 -6.61 0.76
CA TYR A 19 -1.25 -7.18 -0.56
C TYR A 19 -0.33 -6.66 -1.66
N ASP A 20 0.20 -5.44 -1.58
CA ASP A 20 1.07 -4.84 -2.60
C ASP A 20 2.18 -3.98 -1.99
N ARG A 21 3.28 -4.65 -1.62
CA ARG A 21 4.46 -3.97 -1.06
C ARG A 21 5.11 -3.00 -2.05
N ARG A 22 4.90 -3.16 -3.37
CA ARG A 22 5.44 -2.25 -4.39
C ARG A 22 4.68 -0.93 -4.36
N ALA A 23 3.35 -0.97 -4.25
CA ALA A 23 2.52 0.21 -4.04
C ALA A 23 2.92 0.95 -2.74
N LEU A 24 3.12 0.22 -1.64
CA LEU A 24 3.59 0.80 -0.37
C LEU A 24 4.93 1.55 -0.55
N LYS A 25 5.89 0.92 -1.23
CA LYS A 25 7.20 1.52 -1.50
C LYS A 25 7.09 2.78 -2.36
N ARG A 26 6.30 2.71 -3.44
CA ARG A 26 6.09 3.85 -4.35
C ARG A 26 5.40 5.01 -3.65
N PHE A 27 4.44 4.74 -2.77
CA PHE A 27 3.82 5.77 -1.93
C PHE A 27 4.85 6.56 -1.12
N TYR A 28 5.71 5.87 -0.34
CA TYR A 28 6.70 6.58 0.49
C TYR A 28 7.74 7.33 -0.34
N LEU A 29 8.12 6.81 -1.50
CA LEU A 29 9.05 7.50 -2.41
C LEU A 29 8.44 8.75 -3.01
N SER A 30 7.19 8.68 -3.43
CA SER A 30 6.47 9.84 -3.97
C SER A 30 6.26 10.89 -2.87
N ALA A 31 5.87 10.47 -1.66
CA ALA A 31 5.78 11.36 -0.50
C ALA A 31 7.11 12.06 -0.20
N GLU A 32 8.23 11.34 -0.21
CA GLU A 32 9.56 11.91 0.02
C GLU A 32 9.98 12.89 -1.08
N LYS A 33 9.77 12.53 -2.36
CA LYS A 33 10.10 13.37 -3.52
C LYS A 33 9.28 14.65 -3.61
N SER A 34 8.02 14.60 -3.16
CA SER A 34 7.11 15.74 -3.15
C SER A 34 7.11 16.50 -1.82
N GLU A 35 8.03 16.15 -0.90
CA GLU A 35 8.13 16.74 0.43
C GLU A 35 6.80 16.72 1.21
N ALA A 36 5.99 15.68 1.00
CA ALA A 36 4.71 15.51 1.66
C ALA A 36 4.90 15.19 3.15
N ASP A 37 4.16 15.91 3.99
CA ASP A 37 4.23 15.78 5.44
C ASP A 37 3.43 14.56 5.92
N LEU A 38 4.15 13.57 6.45
CA LEU A 38 3.61 12.34 7.02
C LEU A 38 3.54 12.36 8.56
N SER A 39 3.94 13.46 9.20
CA SER A 39 4.03 13.58 10.67
C SER A 39 2.70 13.36 11.39
N TYR A 40 1.58 13.59 10.70
CA TYR A 40 0.23 13.39 11.21
C TYR A 40 -0.20 11.91 11.30
N LEU A 41 0.49 11.00 10.61
CA LEU A 41 0.18 9.58 10.66
C LEU A 41 0.64 8.97 11.99
N ASP A 42 0.02 7.88 12.46
CA ASP A 42 0.57 7.20 13.64
C ASP A 42 2.00 6.73 13.39
N GLU A 43 2.80 6.72 14.45
CA GLU A 43 4.23 6.39 14.43
C GLU A 43 4.53 5.09 13.66
N LYS A 44 3.69 4.04 13.81
CA LYS A 44 3.87 2.78 13.08
C LYS A 44 3.84 2.93 11.55
N TYR A 45 3.11 3.90 11.02
CA TYR A 45 3.08 4.21 9.58
C TYR A 45 4.22 5.14 9.18
N GLN A 46 4.81 5.89 10.11
CA GLN A 46 5.99 6.71 9.84
C GLN A 46 7.27 5.88 9.82
N THR A 47 7.41 4.92 10.75
CA THR A 47 8.67 4.19 11.01
C THR A 47 8.62 2.74 10.52
N HIS A 48 7.61 1.96 10.95
CA HIS A 48 7.57 0.51 10.68
C HIS A 48 7.16 0.17 9.24
N MET A 49 6.15 0.84 8.69
CA MET A 49 5.80 0.61 7.28
C MET A 49 6.81 1.24 6.32
N ARG A 50 7.47 2.34 6.72
CA ARG A 50 8.60 2.93 5.99
C ARG A 50 9.83 2.01 6.03
N SER A 51 10.11 1.34 7.15
CA SER A 51 11.21 0.36 7.23
C SER A 51 10.94 -0.88 6.37
N LYS A 52 9.70 -1.37 6.32
CA LYS A 52 9.27 -2.41 5.36
C LYS A 52 9.48 -1.99 3.90
N ALA A 53 9.24 -0.72 3.57
CA ALA A 53 9.53 -0.19 2.24
C ALA A 53 11.05 -0.06 1.97
N ARG A 54 11.85 0.27 3.00
CA ARG A 54 13.32 0.38 2.92
C ARG A 54 14.06 -0.97 2.88
N GLY A 55 13.60 -2.02 3.57
CA GLY A 55 14.20 -3.36 3.47
C GLY A 55 14.26 -3.88 2.02
N LEU A 56 13.19 -3.65 1.27
CA LEU A 56 13.09 -3.95 -0.16
C LEU A 56 13.85 -2.97 -1.09
N PHE A 57 14.40 -1.87 -0.57
CA PHE A 57 15.34 -1.04 -1.33
C PHE A 57 16.69 -1.74 -1.46
N PHE A 58 17.15 -2.36 -0.36
CA PHE A 58 18.36 -3.16 -0.37
C PHE A 58 18.17 -4.47 -1.13
N ASP A 59 17.02 -5.14 -1.03
CA ASP A 59 16.75 -6.37 -1.82
C ASP A 59 16.69 -6.10 -3.34
N PHE A 60 16.21 -4.93 -3.77
CA PHE A 60 16.17 -4.57 -5.20
C PHE A 60 17.55 -4.14 -5.73
N LEU A 61 18.38 -3.51 -4.90
CA LEU A 61 19.77 -3.17 -5.26
C LEU A 61 20.74 -4.36 -5.11
N GLY A 62 20.39 -5.37 -4.31
CA GLY A 62 21.15 -6.61 -4.11
C GLY A 62 20.62 -7.85 -4.84
N GLY A 63 19.53 -7.73 -5.61
CA GLY A 63 18.78 -8.84 -6.21
C GLY A 63 19.36 -9.48 -7.47
N ILE A 64 20.69 -9.65 -7.55
CA ILE A 64 21.33 -10.61 -8.49
C ILE A 64 21.53 -11.99 -7.83
N ILE A 65 21.34 -12.13 -6.52
CA ILE A 65 21.69 -13.38 -5.83
C ILE A 65 20.45 -14.26 -5.60
N GLU A 66 20.34 -15.26 -6.48
CA GLU A 66 19.94 -16.67 -6.26
C GLU A 66 18.51 -16.95 -5.73
N GLY A 67 17.72 -17.87 -6.26
CA GLY A 67 18.09 -19.13 -6.91
C GLY A 67 17.58 -20.31 -6.08
N ILE A 68 16.44 -20.89 -6.51
CA ILE A 68 16.01 -22.30 -6.34
C ILE A 68 15.60 -22.78 -4.93
N ALA A 69 14.31 -23.11 -4.78
CA ALA A 69 13.85 -24.40 -4.22
C ALA A 69 12.34 -24.59 -4.49
N SER A 70 12.01 -25.17 -5.65
CA SER A 70 10.66 -25.61 -6.01
C SER A 70 10.65 -27.13 -6.06
N SER A 71 10.25 -27.78 -4.95
CA SER A 71 9.85 -29.18 -4.95
C SER A 71 8.56 -29.32 -4.14
N GLY A 72 7.41 -29.26 -4.81
CA GLY A 72 6.09 -29.41 -4.19
C GLY A 72 5.11 -30.10 -5.14
N SER A 73 4.38 -31.08 -4.61
CA SER A 73 3.41 -31.95 -5.27
C SER A 73 2.34 -31.20 -6.12
N PRO A 74 1.78 -31.80 -7.20
CA PRO A 74 0.75 -31.18 -8.04
C PRO A 74 -0.51 -30.70 -7.28
N PHE A 75 -0.81 -31.28 -6.12
CA PHE A 75 -1.95 -30.90 -5.28
C PHE A 75 -1.73 -29.64 -4.44
N SER A 76 -0.48 -29.27 -4.12
CA SER A 76 -0.21 -28.01 -3.40
C SER A 76 -0.40 -26.80 -4.33
N HIS A 77 -0.06 -26.95 -5.61
CA HIS A 77 -0.18 -25.87 -6.59
C HIS A 77 -1.62 -25.38 -6.85
N SER A 78 -2.63 -26.25 -6.75
CA SER A 78 -4.03 -25.85 -6.98
C SER A 78 -4.64 -25.12 -5.79
N LEU A 79 -4.36 -25.57 -4.56
CA LEU A 79 -4.77 -24.90 -3.33
C LEU A 79 -4.03 -23.56 -3.14
N ASP A 80 -2.73 -23.53 -3.44
CA ASP A 80 -1.94 -22.29 -3.44
C ASP A 80 -2.49 -21.31 -4.48
N ARG A 81 -2.87 -21.80 -5.67
CA ARG A 81 -3.47 -20.96 -6.72
C ARG A 81 -4.86 -20.45 -6.30
N ALA A 82 -5.72 -21.29 -5.72
CA ALA A 82 -7.05 -20.89 -5.25
C ALA A 82 -6.95 -19.86 -4.11
N MET A 83 -6.05 -20.09 -3.13
CA MET A 83 -5.78 -19.14 -2.06
C MET A 83 -5.20 -17.82 -2.60
N THR A 84 -4.40 -17.88 -3.67
CA THR A 84 -3.87 -16.69 -4.35
C THR A 84 -4.98 -15.92 -5.09
N ILE A 85 -5.94 -16.61 -5.71
CA ILE A 85 -7.10 -16.00 -6.37
C ILE A 85 -7.99 -15.31 -5.33
N GLU A 86 -8.33 -15.99 -4.24
CA GLU A 86 -9.17 -15.42 -3.17
C GLU A 86 -8.53 -14.17 -2.56
N LYS A 87 -7.22 -14.22 -2.25
CA LYS A 87 -6.48 -13.04 -1.77
C LYS A 87 -6.48 -11.88 -2.77
N ARG A 88 -6.45 -12.17 -4.07
CA ARG A 88 -6.48 -11.16 -5.13
C ARG A 88 -7.88 -10.54 -5.27
N GLU A 89 -8.93 -11.33 -5.17
CA GLU A 89 -10.31 -10.85 -5.18
C GLU A 89 -10.60 -9.96 -3.96
N GLN A 90 -10.22 -10.42 -2.76
CA GLN A 90 -10.30 -9.62 -1.54
C GLN A 90 -9.51 -8.31 -1.65
N TYR A 91 -8.32 -8.35 -2.27
CA TYR A 91 -7.54 -7.14 -2.49
C TYR A 91 -8.27 -6.17 -3.44
N ASN A 92 -8.76 -6.66 -4.58
CA ASN A 92 -9.49 -5.84 -5.56
C ASN A 92 -10.75 -5.21 -4.97
N GLU A 93 -11.51 -5.96 -4.18
CA GLU A 93 -12.70 -5.46 -3.49
C GLU A 93 -12.33 -4.35 -2.50
N LYS A 94 -11.32 -4.58 -1.65
CA LYS A 94 -10.85 -3.58 -0.68
C LYS A 94 -10.30 -2.32 -1.36
N LYS A 95 -9.59 -2.46 -2.49
CA LYS A 95 -9.16 -1.32 -3.31
C LYS A 95 -10.37 -0.51 -3.77
N LEU A 96 -11.38 -1.16 -4.34
CA LEU A 96 -12.57 -0.49 -4.85
C LEU A 96 -13.32 0.27 -3.75
N ILE A 97 -13.54 -0.36 -2.59
CA ILE A 97 -14.18 0.27 -1.44
C ILE A 97 -13.39 1.50 -0.97
N LEU A 98 -12.07 1.36 -0.82
CA LEU A 98 -11.21 2.45 -0.37
C LEU A 98 -11.24 3.64 -1.35
N ARG A 99 -11.24 3.38 -2.67
CA ARG A 99 -11.36 4.42 -3.69
C ARG A 99 -12.67 5.19 -3.58
N TYR A 100 -13.80 4.50 -3.39
CA TYR A 100 -15.09 5.16 -3.18
C TYR A 100 -15.10 6.02 -1.92
N LYS A 101 -14.55 5.52 -0.81
CA LYS A 101 -14.43 6.30 0.43
C LYS A 101 -13.61 7.57 0.22
N ILE A 102 -12.44 7.45 -0.43
CA ILE A 102 -11.56 8.60 -0.71
C ILE A 102 -12.26 9.63 -1.60
N LYS A 103 -12.91 9.17 -2.68
CA LYS A 103 -13.65 10.03 -3.59
C LYS A 103 -14.75 10.80 -2.86
N ASN A 104 -15.61 10.10 -2.10
CA ASN A 104 -16.69 10.70 -1.33
C ASN A 104 -16.16 11.72 -0.31
N PHE A 105 -15.06 11.39 0.36
CA PHE A 105 -14.43 12.30 1.33
C PHE A 105 -13.92 13.58 0.66
N ILE A 106 -13.18 13.47 -0.45
CA ILE A 106 -12.65 14.63 -1.18
C ILE A 106 -13.77 15.52 -1.74
N GLU A 107 -14.86 14.93 -2.25
CA GLU A 107 -15.99 15.68 -2.80
C GLU A 107 -16.80 16.43 -1.73
N SER A 108 -16.89 15.88 -0.52
CA SER A 108 -17.70 16.44 0.57
C SER A 108 -16.90 17.33 1.53
N THR A 109 -15.58 17.22 1.53
CA THR A 109 -14.73 17.78 2.58
C THR A 109 -13.58 18.59 1.98
N PRO A 110 -13.46 19.91 2.32
CA PRO A 110 -12.29 20.68 1.97
C PRO A 110 -11.03 20.06 2.60
N VAL A 111 -10.02 19.79 1.78
CA VAL A 111 -8.72 19.21 2.16
C VAL A 111 -7.59 20.16 1.79
N ASP A 112 -6.57 20.23 2.64
CA ASP A 112 -5.33 20.94 2.32
C ASP A 112 -4.52 20.19 1.25
N SER A 113 -3.54 20.88 0.64
CA SER A 113 -2.73 20.35 -0.46
C SER A 113 -1.99 19.06 -0.08
N ASN A 114 -1.44 18.99 1.13
CA ASN A 114 -0.70 17.83 1.61
C ASN A 114 -1.63 16.62 1.78
N THR A 115 -2.75 16.81 2.48
CA THR A 115 -3.76 15.75 2.67
C THR A 115 -4.34 15.28 1.33
N GLY A 116 -4.67 16.20 0.43
CA GLY A 116 -5.18 15.89 -0.90
C GLY A 116 -4.17 15.09 -1.74
N TYR A 117 -2.90 15.48 -1.69
CA TYR A 117 -1.81 14.75 -2.36
C TYR A 117 -1.70 13.31 -1.86
N LEU A 118 -1.64 13.10 -0.53
CA LEU A 118 -1.53 11.76 0.06
C LEU A 118 -2.74 10.87 -0.30
N LEU A 119 -3.96 11.40 -0.22
CA LEU A 119 -5.17 10.66 -0.60
C LEU A 119 -5.19 10.31 -2.10
N SER A 120 -4.77 11.24 -2.96
CA SER A 120 -4.71 11.00 -4.41
C SER A 120 -3.70 9.90 -4.78
N MET A 121 -2.59 9.79 -4.05
CA MET A 121 -1.65 8.68 -4.24
C MET A 121 -2.24 7.34 -3.83
N ILE A 122 -3.00 7.29 -2.74
CA ILE A 122 -3.70 6.06 -2.36
C ILE A 122 -4.70 5.66 -3.44
N ASP A 123 -5.52 6.59 -3.94
CA ASP A 123 -6.46 6.29 -5.03
C ASP A 123 -5.72 5.80 -6.29
N PHE A 124 -4.65 6.49 -6.70
CA PHE A 124 -3.85 6.13 -7.86
C PHE A 124 -3.28 4.70 -7.76
N TYR A 125 -2.69 4.33 -6.63
CA TYR A 125 -2.16 2.98 -6.44
C TYR A 125 -3.25 1.93 -6.15
N CYS A 126 -4.50 2.34 -5.96
CA CYS A 126 -5.64 1.44 -5.86
C CYS A 126 -6.30 1.12 -7.21
N GLN A 127 -5.98 1.85 -8.27
CA GLN A 127 -6.44 1.55 -9.64
C GLN A 127 -5.87 0.20 -10.11
#